data_AF-A0A971QAA4-F1
#
_entry.id   AF-A0A971QAA4-F1
#
_cell.length_a   1.000
_cell.length_b   1.000
_cell.length_c   1.000
_cell.angle_alpha   90.00
_cell.angle_beta   90.00
_cell.angle_gamma   90.00
#
_symmetry.space_group_name_H-M   'P 1'
#
loop_
_entity.id
_entity.type
_entity.pdbx_description
1 polymer ?
#
loop_
_entity_poly.entity_id
_entity_poly.type
_entity_poly.pdbx_seq_one_letter_code
_entity_poly.pdbx_strand_id
1 'polypeptide(L)'
;MNGKAHRSGKGSAAAAWKVVSLTVLALLGVRSLTVAALPVAAVPVVDESAVRFCFVDLYVDSGSQTLAAWQVELVATAEAGEVKIVGIEGGEHPAYRQPAYYDPAALTHHRVILAAFCTGTDLPTGKTRVARVHLQVPADAQPHYEVKLEAAADRDGQRIDVTVHATQGEPS
;
A
#
# COMPACT_ATOMS: atom_id res chain seq x y z
N MET A 1 -30.43 39.17 -43.59
CA MET A 1 -30.64 39.46 -45.03
C MET A 1 -29.44 40.23 -45.54
N ASN A 2 -28.85 39.77 -46.66
CA ASN A 2 -27.66 40.22 -47.41
C ASN A 2 -26.74 39.02 -47.59
N GLY A 3 -26.35 38.56 -48.77
CA GLY A 3 -26.58 39.01 -50.14
C GLY A 3 -25.83 38.02 -51.03
N LYS A 4 -26.52 37.49 -52.03
CA LYS A 4 -26.07 36.42 -52.93
C LYS A 4 -25.08 36.94 -54.00
N ALA A 5 -24.18 36.03 -54.38
CA ALA A 5 -23.80 35.67 -55.75
C ALA A 5 -22.81 36.51 -56.57
N HIS A 6 -21.78 35.83 -57.11
CA HIS A 6 -21.50 35.70 -58.55
C HIS A 6 -20.46 34.56 -58.74
N ARG A 7 -20.72 33.45 -59.47
CA ARG A 7 -20.60 33.23 -60.95
C ARG A 7 -19.28 33.80 -61.50
N SER A 8 -18.43 33.10 -62.26
CA SER A 8 -18.67 32.34 -63.50
C SER A 8 -17.29 31.80 -63.97
N GLY A 9 -17.18 30.62 -64.58
CA GLY A 9 -16.80 30.61 -66.00
C GLY A 9 -16.37 29.24 -66.52
N LYS A 10 -16.91 28.88 -67.69
CA LYS A 10 -16.75 27.65 -68.48
C LYS A 10 -15.76 27.87 -69.64
N GLY A 11 -15.16 26.77 -70.13
CA GLY A 11 -14.59 26.56 -71.48
C GLY A 11 -13.80 25.23 -71.49
N SER A 12 -14.17 24.10 -72.14
CA SER A 12 -14.37 23.80 -73.58
C SER A 12 -13.09 24.03 -74.39
N ALA A 13 -12.53 23.16 -75.25
CA ALA A 13 -12.77 21.79 -75.68
C ALA A 13 -11.52 21.26 -76.45
N ALA A 14 -11.42 19.93 -76.56
CA ALA A 14 -10.84 19.09 -77.62
C ALA A 14 -9.52 19.46 -78.35
N ALA A 15 -8.58 18.51 -78.35
CA ALA A 15 -7.84 18.11 -79.56
C ALA A 15 -7.29 16.69 -79.39
N ALA A 16 -7.62 15.82 -80.34
CA ALA A 16 -7.10 14.45 -80.48
C ALA A 16 -6.08 14.42 -81.62
N TRP A 17 -4.93 13.74 -81.47
CA TRP A 17 -4.38 12.89 -82.52
C TRP A 17 -3.16 12.04 -82.11
N LYS A 18 -3.22 10.79 -82.58
CA LYS A 18 -2.16 9.85 -83.00
C LYS A 18 -1.41 9.01 -81.94
N VAL A 19 -1.80 7.74 -82.00
CA VAL A 19 -1.16 6.49 -81.58
C VAL A 19 0.31 6.41 -82.03
N VAL A 20 1.21 6.09 -81.12
CA VAL A 20 2.33 5.15 -81.34
C VAL A 20 2.52 4.35 -80.06
N SER A 21 2.27 3.04 -80.15
CA SER A 21 2.64 2.07 -79.13
C SER A 21 4.15 1.97 -79.01
N LEU A 22 4.69 2.14 -77.80
CA LEU A 22 5.95 1.51 -77.41
C LEU A 22 5.72 0.81 -76.06
N THR A 23 5.64 -0.51 -76.12
CA THR A 23 5.54 -1.40 -74.98
C THR A 23 6.83 -1.28 -74.15
N VAL A 24 6.78 -0.57 -73.04
CA VAL A 24 7.78 -0.70 -71.97
C VAL A 24 7.08 -1.36 -70.79
N LEU A 25 7.35 -2.65 -70.63
CA LEU A 25 6.91 -3.45 -69.49
C LEU A 25 7.71 -2.99 -68.25
N ALA A 26 7.30 -1.87 -67.65
CA ALA A 26 7.79 -1.45 -66.35
C ALA A 26 7.06 -2.26 -65.29
N LEU A 27 7.72 -3.27 -64.72
CA LEU A 27 7.33 -3.92 -63.48
C LEU A 27 7.29 -2.87 -62.35
N LEU A 28 6.17 -2.17 -62.20
CA LEU A 28 5.86 -1.41 -61.00
C LEU A 28 5.54 -2.42 -59.89
N GLY A 29 6.56 -2.86 -59.18
CA GLY A 29 6.38 -3.47 -57.88
C GLY A 29 5.74 -2.46 -56.95
N VAL A 30 4.45 -2.61 -56.67
CA VAL A 30 3.77 -1.90 -55.60
C VAL A 30 4.43 -2.35 -54.30
N ARG A 31 5.38 -1.57 -53.79
CA ARG A 31 5.90 -1.75 -52.44
C ARG A 31 4.81 -1.29 -51.48
N SER A 32 4.05 -2.26 -50.97
CA SER A 32 3.18 -2.05 -49.82
C SER A 32 3.99 -1.38 -48.71
N LEU A 33 3.66 -0.13 -48.38
CA LEU A 33 4.15 0.51 -47.16
C LEU A 33 3.49 -0.24 -45.99
N THR A 34 4.17 -1.24 -45.45
CA THR A 34 3.86 -1.75 -44.12
C THR A 34 4.21 -0.65 -43.12
N VAL A 35 3.20 0.07 -42.66
CA VAL A 35 3.31 0.89 -41.45
C VAL A 35 3.57 -0.07 -40.31
N ALA A 36 4.81 -0.13 -39.83
CA ALA A 36 5.13 -0.83 -38.60
C ALA A 36 4.36 -0.14 -37.46
N ALA A 37 3.34 -0.81 -36.93
CA ALA A 37 2.72 -0.39 -35.69
C ALA A 37 3.81 -0.47 -34.61
N LEU A 38 4.27 0.69 -34.13
CA LEU A 38 5.13 0.72 -32.95
C LEU A 38 4.34 0.07 -31.81
N PRO A 39 4.94 -0.85 -31.04
CA PRO A 39 4.28 -1.38 -29.87
C PRO A 39 3.97 -0.21 -28.94
N VAL A 40 2.68 0.06 -28.74
CA VAL A 40 2.24 0.93 -27.65
C VAL A 40 2.62 0.19 -26.39
N ALA A 41 3.65 0.68 -25.70
CA ALA A 41 3.98 0.19 -24.38
C ALA A 41 2.73 0.35 -23.51
N ALA A 42 2.19 -0.75 -23.01
CA ALA A 42 1.11 -0.71 -22.04
C ALA A 42 1.62 0.11 -20.85
N VAL A 43 0.96 1.22 -20.56
CA VAL A 43 1.21 1.95 -19.32
C VAL A 43 0.79 1.00 -18.20
N PRO A 44 1.66 0.63 -17.26
CA PRO A 44 1.24 -0.21 -16.14
C PRO A 44 0.11 0.53 -15.42
N VAL A 45 -1.06 -0.09 -15.39
CA VAL A 45 -2.16 0.38 -14.55
C VAL A 45 -1.72 0.09 -13.12
N VAL A 46 -1.28 1.12 -12.41
CA VAL A 46 -1.10 1.04 -10.96
C VAL A 46 -2.50 0.84 -10.40
N ASP A 47 -2.75 -0.34 -9.84
CA ASP A 47 -3.98 -0.59 -9.14
C ASP A 47 -3.94 0.16 -7.81
N GLU A 48 -4.59 1.33 -7.74
CA GLU A 48 -4.68 2.12 -6.51
C GLU A 48 -5.41 1.38 -5.37
N SER A 49 -6.00 0.21 -5.64
CA SER A 49 -6.57 -0.68 -4.63
C SER A 49 -5.63 -1.80 -4.17
N ALA A 50 -4.40 -1.87 -4.69
CA ALA A 50 -3.42 -2.87 -4.28
C ALA A 50 -3.07 -2.70 -2.80
N VAL A 51 -3.06 -3.80 -2.05
CA VAL A 51 -2.71 -3.85 -0.63
C VAL A 51 -1.65 -4.90 -0.39
N ARG A 52 -0.83 -4.68 0.64
CA ARG A 52 0.09 -5.66 1.19
C ARG A 52 -0.18 -5.89 2.68
N PHE A 53 0.25 -7.02 3.18
CA PHE A 53 0.13 -7.36 4.59
C PHE A 53 1.51 -7.34 5.23
N CYS A 54 1.60 -6.75 6.42
CA CYS A 54 2.80 -6.76 7.25
C CYS A 54 2.40 -6.91 8.72
N PHE A 55 3.39 -6.93 9.61
CA PHE A 55 3.13 -6.90 11.04
C PHE A 55 4.04 -5.94 11.77
N VAL A 56 3.59 -5.53 12.96
CA VAL A 56 4.37 -4.75 13.92
C VAL A 56 4.45 -5.53 15.22
N ASP A 57 5.68 -5.86 15.63
CA ASP A 57 5.95 -6.42 16.95
C ASP A 57 6.10 -5.28 17.96
N LEU A 58 5.34 -5.37 19.06
CA LEU A 58 5.37 -4.42 20.17
C LEU A 58 6.24 -4.99 21.29
N TYR A 59 7.20 -4.20 21.73
CA TYR A 59 8.14 -4.55 22.79
C TYR A 59 7.95 -3.63 23.99
N VAL A 60 8.05 -4.21 25.18
CA VAL A 60 8.21 -3.49 26.44
C VAL A 60 9.54 -3.94 27.05
N ASP A 61 10.35 -2.99 27.49
CA ASP A 61 11.57 -3.27 28.26
C ASP A 61 11.40 -2.78 29.70
N SER A 62 11.27 -3.73 30.63
CA SER A 62 11.13 -3.47 32.06
C SER A 62 12.47 -3.46 32.81
N GLY A 63 13.60 -3.59 32.11
CA GLY A 63 14.92 -3.69 32.72
C GLY A 63 15.01 -4.88 33.67
N SER A 64 15.35 -4.64 34.94
CA SER A 64 15.41 -5.69 35.97
C SER A 64 14.08 -5.96 36.69
N GLN A 65 13.03 -5.18 36.42
CA GLN A 65 11.73 -5.32 37.08
C GLN A 65 10.88 -6.36 36.35
N THR A 66 10.09 -7.13 37.10
CA THR A 66 9.10 -8.02 36.48
C THR A 66 8.00 -7.19 35.85
N LEU A 67 7.63 -7.50 34.61
CA LEU A 67 6.47 -6.90 33.95
C LEU A 67 5.25 -7.78 34.19
N ALA A 68 4.31 -7.34 35.02
CA ALA A 68 3.07 -8.06 35.30
C ALA A 68 1.87 -7.51 34.53
N ALA A 69 1.84 -6.21 34.25
CA ALA A 69 0.80 -5.59 33.44
C ALA A 69 1.39 -4.51 32.55
N TRP A 70 0.77 -4.32 31.39
CA TRP A 70 1.11 -3.27 30.44
C TRP A 70 -0.13 -2.80 29.70
N GLN A 71 -0.09 -1.53 29.30
CA GLN A 71 -1.03 -0.94 28.36
C GLN A 71 -0.26 0.00 27.43
N VAL A 72 -0.44 -0.17 26.13
CA VAL A 72 0.17 0.67 25.11
C VAL A 72 -0.86 1.11 24.08
N GLU A 73 -0.65 2.28 23.51
CA GLU A 73 -1.34 2.76 22.32
C GLU A 73 -0.42 2.60 21.11
N LEU A 74 -0.93 2.01 20.03
CA LEU A 74 -0.29 1.97 18.71
C LEU A 74 -1.12 2.82 17.75
N VAL A 75 -0.45 3.74 17.05
CA VAL A 75 -0.99 4.48 15.91
C VAL A 75 -0.16 4.10 14.68
N ALA A 76 -0.82 3.69 13.60
CA ALA A 76 -0.19 3.19 12.38
C ALA A 76 -0.71 3.96 11.16
N THR A 77 -0.02 4.98 10.69
CA THR A 77 -0.46 5.83 9.57
C THR A 77 0.32 5.53 8.29
N ALA A 78 -0.12 6.08 7.16
CA ALA A 78 0.59 6.05 5.90
C ALA A 78 0.37 7.38 5.16
N GLU A 79 1.32 7.78 4.31
CA GLU A 79 1.19 9.03 3.51
C GLU A 79 0.03 8.95 2.52
N ALA A 80 -0.23 7.76 1.97
CA ALA A 80 -1.30 7.50 1.01
C ALA A 80 -2.16 6.32 1.48
N GLY A 81 -3.48 6.50 1.46
CA GLY A 81 -4.46 5.49 1.84
C GLY A 81 -4.54 5.21 3.34
N GLU A 82 -5.33 4.19 3.71
CA GLU A 82 -5.62 3.83 5.10
C GLU A 82 -4.89 2.56 5.51
N VAL A 83 -4.29 2.56 6.71
CA VAL A 83 -3.73 1.35 7.33
C VAL A 83 -4.81 0.63 8.14
N LYS A 84 -5.01 -0.61 7.74
CA LYS A 84 -5.82 -1.69 8.33
C LYS A 84 -5.23 -2.34 9.56
N ILE A 85 -5.81 -2.30 10.76
CA ILE A 85 -5.46 -3.30 11.78
C ILE A 85 -6.35 -4.53 11.57
N VAL A 86 -5.75 -5.67 11.24
CA VAL A 86 -6.50 -6.88 10.79
C VAL A 86 -6.35 -8.07 11.72
N GLY A 87 -5.45 -8.01 12.70
CA GLY A 87 -5.27 -9.07 13.68
C GLY A 87 -4.32 -8.70 14.80
N ILE A 88 -4.47 -9.35 15.95
CA ILE A 88 -3.60 -9.20 17.12
C ILE A 88 -3.25 -10.59 17.63
N GLU A 89 -1.95 -10.85 17.81
CA GLU A 89 -1.44 -12.04 18.49
C GLU A 89 -0.85 -11.66 19.86
N GLY A 90 -0.68 -12.68 20.71
CA GLY A 90 0.04 -12.52 21.96
C GLY A 90 1.55 -12.32 21.77
N GLY A 91 2.21 -12.06 22.89
CA GLY A 91 3.65 -11.94 23.02
C GLY A 91 4.38 -13.29 23.03
N GLU A 92 5.70 -13.21 23.13
CA GLU A 92 6.58 -14.39 23.15
C GLU A 92 6.63 -15.08 24.52
N HIS A 93 6.50 -14.32 25.61
CA HIS A 93 6.52 -14.86 26.97
C HIS A 93 5.19 -15.57 27.30
N PRO A 94 5.18 -16.72 28.00
CA PRO A 94 3.95 -17.42 28.38
C PRO A 94 2.90 -16.54 29.06
N ALA A 95 3.33 -15.58 29.89
CA ALA A 95 2.49 -14.59 30.55
C ALA A 95 1.62 -13.76 29.58
N TYR A 96 2.04 -13.60 28.33
CA TYR A 96 1.37 -12.78 27.31
C TYR A 96 1.01 -13.58 26.06
N ARG A 97 0.98 -14.92 26.12
CA ARG A 97 0.74 -15.76 24.94
C ARG A 97 -0.64 -15.56 24.31
N GLN A 98 -1.65 -15.22 25.11
CA GLN A 98 -2.97 -14.90 24.59
C GLN A 98 -2.97 -13.48 24.00
N PRO A 99 -3.74 -13.23 22.92
CA PRO A 99 -3.91 -11.87 22.41
C PRO A 99 -4.29 -10.91 23.52
N ALA A 100 -3.67 -9.73 23.52
CA ALA A 100 -3.99 -8.67 24.45
C ALA A 100 -5.46 -8.25 24.30
N TYR A 101 -6.05 -7.77 25.39
CA TYR A 101 -7.35 -7.10 25.32
C TYR A 101 -7.19 -5.78 24.56
N TYR A 102 -8.21 -5.42 23.78
CA TYR A 102 -8.25 -4.17 23.03
C TYR A 102 -9.67 -3.62 22.99
N ASP A 103 -9.80 -2.33 22.71
CA ASP A 103 -11.09 -1.72 22.37
C ASP A 103 -11.46 -2.07 20.92
N PRO A 104 -12.52 -2.85 20.66
CA PRO A 104 -12.91 -3.21 19.30
C PRO A 104 -13.27 -2.00 18.43
N ALA A 105 -13.71 -0.89 19.02
CA ALA A 105 -13.95 0.34 18.28
C ALA A 105 -12.65 0.90 17.66
N ALA A 106 -11.50 0.55 18.22
CA ALA A 106 -10.20 0.96 17.75
C ALA A 106 -9.75 0.20 16.48
N LEU A 107 -10.21 -1.05 16.27
CA LEU A 107 -9.89 -1.81 15.04
C LEU A 107 -10.43 -1.17 13.75
N THR A 108 -11.47 -0.35 13.87
CA THR A 108 -12.07 0.36 12.72
C THR A 108 -11.19 1.49 12.18
N HIS A 109 -10.04 1.75 12.81
CA HIS A 109 -9.13 2.85 12.48
C HIS A 109 -7.67 2.41 12.52
N HIS A 110 -6.79 3.37 12.23
CA HIS A 110 -5.34 3.26 12.27
C HIS A 110 -4.74 3.32 13.69
N ARG A 111 -5.55 3.06 14.74
CA ARG A 111 -5.17 3.25 16.14
C ARG A 111 -5.73 2.15 17.02
N VAL A 112 -4.94 1.54 17.89
CA VAL A 112 -5.40 0.55 18.86
C VAL A 112 -4.77 0.77 20.22
N ILE A 113 -5.56 0.62 21.30
CA ILE A 113 -5.05 0.51 22.66
C ILE A 113 -5.10 -0.96 23.06
N LEU A 114 -3.94 -1.48 23.45
CA LEU A 114 -3.72 -2.88 23.83
C LEU A 114 -3.34 -2.95 25.30
N ALA A 115 -3.93 -3.89 26.03
CA ALA A 115 -3.57 -4.14 27.41
C ALA A 115 -3.57 -5.64 27.72
N ALA A 116 -2.61 -6.07 28.55
CA ALA A 116 -2.62 -7.40 29.13
C ALA A 116 -2.02 -7.36 30.54
N PHE A 117 -2.39 -8.34 31.35
CA PHE A 117 -1.79 -8.56 32.66
C PHE A 117 -1.69 -10.06 32.97
N CYS A 118 -0.77 -10.41 33.86
CA CYS A 118 -0.57 -11.75 34.37
C CYS A 118 -0.32 -11.67 35.88
N THR A 119 -1.07 -12.46 36.66
CA THR A 119 -0.91 -12.58 38.11
C THR A 119 -0.08 -13.80 38.52
N GLY A 120 0.53 -14.47 37.54
CA GLY A 120 1.39 -15.63 37.76
C GLY A 120 2.76 -15.25 38.35
N THR A 121 3.53 -16.26 38.73
CA THR A 121 4.88 -16.05 39.30
C THR A 121 5.97 -15.97 38.25
N ASP A 122 5.75 -16.55 37.07
CA ASP A 122 6.66 -16.52 35.93
C ASP A 122 6.35 -15.31 35.05
N LEU A 123 7.10 -14.23 35.27
CA LEU A 123 6.91 -12.94 34.62
C LEU A 123 8.20 -12.53 33.92
N PRO A 124 8.11 -11.92 32.73
CA PRO A 124 9.29 -11.47 32.01
C PRO A 124 9.97 -10.30 32.71
N THR A 125 11.28 -10.21 32.51
CA THR A 125 12.12 -9.05 32.81
C THR A 125 12.86 -8.64 31.54
N GLY A 126 13.23 -7.37 31.41
CA GLY A 126 13.95 -6.85 30.27
C GLY A 126 13.06 -6.71 29.03
N LYS A 127 13.68 -6.60 27.86
CA LYS A 127 12.97 -6.46 26.59
C LYS A 127 12.21 -7.75 26.23
N THR A 128 10.90 -7.64 26.15
CA THR A 128 10.00 -8.74 25.78
C THR A 128 9.02 -8.29 24.71
N ARG A 129 8.80 -9.11 23.68
CA ARG A 129 7.70 -8.90 22.75
C ARG A 129 6.38 -9.22 23.43
N VAL A 130 5.52 -8.22 23.60
CA VAL A 130 4.26 -8.34 24.33
C VAL A 130 3.04 -8.57 23.43
N ALA A 131 3.12 -8.18 22.16
CA ALA A 131 2.09 -8.42 21.15
C ALA A 131 2.66 -8.34 19.74
N ARG A 132 1.95 -8.94 18.78
CA ARG A 132 2.12 -8.69 17.35
C ARG A 132 0.82 -8.16 16.76
N VAL A 133 0.89 -7.06 16.03
CA VAL A 133 -0.25 -6.44 15.35
C VAL A 133 -0.10 -6.66 13.85
N HIS A 134 -1.08 -7.32 13.25
CA HIS A 134 -1.13 -7.56 11.80
C HIS A 134 -1.83 -6.42 11.11
N LEU A 135 -1.22 -5.97 10.01
CA LEU A 135 -1.65 -4.78 9.28
C LEU A 135 -1.91 -5.09 7.81
N GLN A 136 -2.91 -4.41 7.25
CA GLN A 136 -3.11 -4.25 5.82
C GLN A 136 -2.72 -2.82 5.44
N VAL A 137 -1.78 -2.67 4.51
CA VAL A 137 -1.23 -1.37 4.10
C VAL A 137 -1.39 -1.21 2.58
N PRO A 138 -1.69 -0.01 2.06
CA PRO A 138 -1.69 0.24 0.61
C PRO A 138 -0.33 -0.09 -0.01
N ALA A 139 -0.30 -0.82 -1.13
CA ALA A 139 0.88 -1.52 -1.65
C ALA A 139 2.15 -0.65 -1.77
N ASP A 140 2.02 0.60 -2.22
CA ASP A 140 3.14 1.52 -2.43
C ASP A 140 3.34 2.55 -1.31
N ALA A 141 2.51 2.50 -0.26
CA ALA A 141 2.59 3.46 0.83
C ALA A 141 3.60 3.01 1.90
N GLN A 142 4.42 3.94 2.40
CA GLN A 142 5.30 3.68 3.55
C GLN A 142 4.53 3.97 4.85
N PRO A 143 4.33 2.97 5.72
CA PRO A 143 3.66 3.18 6.99
C PRO A 143 4.61 3.77 8.04
N HIS A 144 4.02 4.53 8.96
CA HIS A 144 4.66 5.10 10.14
C HIS A 144 3.96 4.58 11.39
N TYR A 145 4.74 4.24 12.41
CA TYR A 145 4.22 3.70 13.66
C TYR A 145 4.65 4.55 14.83
N GLU A 146 3.69 4.96 15.63
CA GLU A 146 3.92 5.57 16.93
C GLU A 146 3.40 4.62 18.01
N VAL A 147 4.25 4.36 19.01
CA VAL A 147 3.87 3.58 20.18
C VAL A 147 4.03 4.43 21.42
N LYS A 148 2.99 4.45 22.25
CA LYS A 148 2.96 5.20 23.49
C LYS A 148 2.64 4.26 24.65
N LEU A 149 3.40 4.41 25.74
CA LEU A 149 3.11 3.73 26.99
C LEU A 149 1.97 4.48 27.72
N GLU A 150 0.93 3.76 28.10
CA GLU A 150 -0.14 4.28 28.95
C GLU A 150 0.05 3.86 30.42
N ALA A 151 0.43 2.60 30.63
CA ALA A 151 0.72 2.06 31.97
C ALA A 151 1.61 0.82 31.90
N ALA A 152 2.39 0.60 32.94
CA ALA A 152 3.06 -0.66 33.23
C ALA A 152 3.10 -0.88 34.74
N ALA A 153 3.03 -2.13 35.18
CA ALA A 153 3.10 -2.49 36.59
C ALA A 153 3.91 -3.77 36.84
N ASP A 154 4.52 -3.83 38.02
CA ASP A 154 5.20 -5.02 38.53
C ASP A 154 4.24 -6.03 39.17
N ARG A 155 4.80 -7.11 39.71
CA ARG A 155 4.03 -8.19 40.33
C ARG A 155 3.20 -7.78 41.55
N ASP A 156 3.57 -6.69 42.20
CA ASP A 156 2.88 -6.16 43.38
C ASP A 156 1.83 -5.12 42.96
N GLY A 157 1.62 -4.94 41.65
CA GLY A 157 0.72 -3.94 41.08
C GLY A 157 1.27 -2.52 41.18
N GLN A 158 2.55 -2.35 41.49
CA GLN A 158 3.17 -1.03 41.56
C GLN A 158 3.52 -0.55 40.16
N ARG A 159 3.27 0.73 39.89
CA ARG A 159 3.60 1.33 38.59
C ARG A 159 5.11 1.35 38.41
N ILE A 160 5.56 0.95 37.22
CA ILE A 160 6.98 0.94 36.86
C ILE A 160 7.23 1.77 35.60
N ASP A 161 8.41 2.38 35.54
CA ASP A 161 8.90 3.02 34.33
C ASP A 161 9.50 1.96 33.40
N VAL A 162 9.08 1.99 32.14
CA VAL A 162 9.51 1.06 31.09
C VAL A 162 9.68 1.82 29.78
N THR A 163 10.43 1.25 28.83
CA THR A 163 10.46 1.76 27.46
C THR A 163 9.61 0.88 26.54
N VAL A 164 9.03 1.50 25.51
CA VAL A 164 8.20 0.82 24.51
C VAL A 164 8.73 1.07 23.11
N HIS A 165 8.70 0.03 22.29
CA HIS A 165 9.20 0.08 20.91
C HIS A 165 8.33 -0.75 19.97
N ALA A 166 8.17 -0.27 18.74
CA ALA A 166 7.49 -0.95 17.66
C ALA A 166 8.50 -1.32 16.56
N THR A 167 8.46 -2.55 16.08
CA THR A 167 9.32 -3.04 14.99
C THR A 167 8.47 -3.66 13.89
N GLN A 168 8.57 -3.16 12.65
CA GLN A 168 7.92 -3.79 11.51
C GLN A 168 8.64 -5.08 11.09
N GLY A 169 7.86 -6.08 10.68
CA GLY A 169 8.33 -7.23 9.90
C GLY A 169 7.37 -7.56 8.76
N GLU A 170 7.82 -8.44 7.87
CA GLU A 170 7.06 -8.90 6.71
C GLU A 170 6.63 -10.37 6.90
N PRO A 171 5.48 -10.80 6.35
CA PRO A 171 5.07 -12.20 6.39
C PRO A 171 6.10 -13.06 5.64
N SER A 172 6.43 -14.23 6.21
CA SER A 172 7.34 -15.21 5.59
C SER A 172 6.67 -16.02 4.47
#